data_AF-A0A085MRW4-F1
#
_entry.id   AF-A0A085MRW4-F1
#
_cell.length_a   1.000
_cell.length_b   1.000
_cell.length_c   1.000
_cell.angle_alpha   90.00
_cell.angle_beta   90.00
_cell.angle_gamma   90.00
#
_symmetry.space_group_name_H-M   'P 1'
#
loop_
_entity.id
_entity.type
_entity.pdbx_description
1 polymer ?
#
loop_
_entity_poly.entity_id
_entity_poly.type
_entity_poly.pdbx_seq_one_letter_code
_entity_poly.pdbx_strand_id
1 'polypeptide(L)'
;MKGIIQGMAKRAADLCEPEFLITELNHIYKTLKENGYPPGLVHSVVRRTLAKLRRPQNNTPTGPQILLPYYKGLSEKIQRLGRRLNFSVTYKRGPNLRSILRNDKVRLPKNEQSGVIYEVKCSCSATYIGETGFSLTHRFQQHMRQLRRYNKAKQELENNGSISETHRGRPSSVPPHIAMERALAASAIAEHAAHCSGSLQGRVLCKESHLPLRRIKEALFIRHNTNINQDNGVDISAIWGSIIDATKCCLIE
;
A
#
# COMPACT_ATOMS: atom_id res chain seq x y z
N MET A 1 38.96 -19.19 3.06
CA MET A 1 39.05 -20.66 3.21
C MET A 1 37.85 -21.29 3.94
N LYS A 2 37.54 -20.94 5.20
CA LYS A 2 36.44 -21.57 5.97
C LYS A 2 35.04 -21.46 5.34
N GLY A 3 34.77 -20.40 4.58
CA GLY A 3 33.47 -20.15 3.95
C GLY A 3 33.07 -21.19 2.89
N ILE A 4 34.03 -21.73 2.13
CA ILE A 4 33.76 -22.73 1.09
C ILE A 4 33.30 -24.04 1.75
N ILE A 5 34.06 -24.51 2.75
CA ILE A 5 33.75 -25.72 3.53
C ILE A 5 32.39 -25.59 4.22
N GLN A 6 32.13 -24.43 4.84
CA GLN A 6 30.84 -24.16 5.49
C GLN A 6 29.68 -24.13 4.48
N GLY A 7 29.89 -23.52 3.31
CA GLY A 7 28.86 -23.45 2.25
C GLY A 7 28.55 -24.81 1.64
N MET A 8 29.56 -25.67 1.42
CA MET A 8 29.37 -27.03 0.93
C MET A 8 28.67 -27.91 1.98
N ALA A 9 29.16 -27.91 3.22
CA ALA A 9 28.56 -28.69 4.30
C ALA A 9 27.10 -28.26 4.62
N LYS A 10 26.81 -26.96 4.51
CA LYS A 10 25.45 -26.45 4.69
C LYS A 10 24.54 -26.90 3.55
N ARG A 11 24.98 -26.76 2.29
CA ARG A 11 24.18 -27.21 1.13
C ARG A 11 23.92 -28.72 1.15
N ALA A 12 24.91 -29.53 1.52
CA ALA A 12 24.71 -30.97 1.69
C ALA A 12 23.63 -31.27 2.74
N ALA A 13 23.67 -30.60 3.89
CA ALA A 13 22.66 -30.78 4.93
C ALA A 13 21.27 -30.23 4.57
N ASP A 14 21.18 -29.19 3.74
CA ASP A 14 19.91 -28.57 3.34
C ASP A 14 19.26 -29.26 2.12
N LEU A 15 20.04 -29.90 1.24
CA LEU A 15 19.57 -30.45 -0.05
C LEU A 15 19.61 -31.98 -0.15
N CYS A 16 20.46 -32.68 0.61
CA CYS A 16 20.56 -34.13 0.53
C CYS A 16 19.54 -34.82 1.43
N GLU A 17 19.03 -35.95 0.95
CA GLU A 17 18.25 -36.88 1.77
C GLU A 17 19.12 -37.51 2.86
N PRO A 18 18.54 -37.93 4.00
CA PRO A 18 19.28 -38.42 5.17
C PRO A 18 20.21 -39.60 4.86
N GLU A 19 19.83 -40.42 3.90
CA GLU A 19 20.53 -41.64 3.48
C GLU A 19 21.83 -41.34 2.72
N PHE A 20 21.84 -40.27 1.91
CA PHE A 20 22.99 -39.88 1.09
C PHE A 20 23.89 -38.82 1.74
N LEU A 21 23.45 -38.24 2.85
CA LEU A 21 24.16 -37.14 3.52
C LEU A 21 25.58 -37.53 3.95
N ILE A 22 25.78 -38.75 4.46
CA ILE A 22 27.11 -39.23 4.89
C ILE A 22 28.03 -39.40 3.68
N THR A 23 27.52 -39.94 2.58
CA THR A 23 28.26 -40.13 1.33
C THR A 23 28.68 -38.80 0.72
N GLU A 24 27.78 -37.82 0.70
CA GLU A 24 28.08 -36.47 0.20
C GLU A 24 29.10 -35.75 1.09
N LEU A 25 29.00 -35.85 2.41
CA LEU A 25 29.99 -35.28 3.33
C LEU A 25 31.38 -35.90 3.15
N ASN A 26 31.44 -37.21 2.87
CA ASN A 26 32.68 -37.91 2.55
C ASN A 26 33.26 -37.47 1.19
N HIS A 27 32.41 -37.25 0.18
CA HIS A 27 32.84 -36.69 -1.10
C HIS A 27 33.42 -35.28 -0.92
N ILE A 28 32.72 -34.40 -0.19
CA ILE A 28 33.18 -33.04 0.11
C ILE A 28 34.54 -33.08 0.83
N TYR A 29 34.70 -33.98 1.80
CA TYR A 29 35.97 -34.17 2.50
C TYR A 29 37.10 -34.59 1.56
N LYS A 30 36.86 -35.57 0.69
CA LYS A 30 37.85 -36.07 -0.27
C LYS A 30 38.30 -34.98 -1.24
N THR A 31 37.34 -34.27 -1.84
CA THR A 31 37.62 -33.16 -2.77
C THR A 31 38.40 -32.03 -2.10
N LEU A 32 38.06 -31.66 -0.86
CA LEU A 32 38.79 -30.62 -0.14
C LEU A 32 40.21 -31.07 0.22
N LYS A 33 40.40 -32.34 0.58
CA LYS A 33 41.73 -32.91 0.84
C LYS A 33 42.60 -32.90 -0.41
N GLU A 34 42.06 -33.30 -1.56
CA GLU A 34 42.75 -33.27 -2.86
C GLU A 34 43.15 -31.84 -3.27
N ASN A 35 42.36 -30.83 -2.88
CA ASN A 35 42.67 -29.42 -3.09
C ASN A 35 43.60 -28.81 -2.01
N GLY A 36 44.28 -29.65 -1.21
CA GLY A 36 45.30 -29.21 -0.25
C GLY A 36 44.75 -28.60 1.05
N TYR A 37 43.46 -28.78 1.37
CA TYR A 37 42.92 -28.26 2.63
C TYR A 37 43.35 -29.13 3.82
N PRO A 38 43.75 -28.53 4.97
CA PRO A 38 44.12 -29.29 6.16
C PRO A 38 42.93 -30.13 6.69
N PRO A 39 43.09 -31.45 6.90
CA PRO A 39 41.99 -32.34 7.26
C PRO A 39 41.34 -31.97 8.60
N GLY A 40 42.14 -31.55 9.59
CA GLY A 40 41.63 -31.08 10.89
C GLY A 40 40.75 -29.82 10.76
N LEU A 41 41.07 -28.93 9.82
CA LEU A 41 40.25 -27.74 9.54
C LEU A 41 38.91 -28.14 8.95
N VAL A 42 38.89 -29.03 7.96
CA VAL A 42 37.67 -29.51 7.30
C VAL A 42 36.72 -30.15 8.31
N HIS A 43 37.21 -31.13 9.09
CA HIS A 43 36.41 -31.79 10.13
C HIS A 43 35.86 -30.81 11.16
N SER A 44 36.68 -29.85 11.61
CA SER A 44 36.25 -28.86 12.60
C SER A 44 35.12 -27.95 12.08
N VAL A 45 35.19 -27.54 10.80
CA VAL A 45 34.22 -26.63 10.17
C VAL A 45 32.93 -27.36 9.83
N VAL A 46 33.01 -28.58 9.28
CA VAL A 46 31.84 -29.42 9.00
C VAL A 46 31.07 -29.70 10.29
N ARG A 47 31.74 -30.20 11.34
CA ARG A 47 31.13 -30.47 12.64
C ARG A 47 30.44 -29.24 13.23
N ARG A 48 31.09 -28.08 13.19
CA ARG A 48 30.52 -26.81 13.68
C ARG A 48 29.31 -26.37 12.86
N THR A 49 29.30 -26.63 11.56
CA THR A 49 28.20 -26.27 10.65
C THR A 49 26.98 -27.13 10.93
N LEU A 50 27.16 -28.45 11.02
CA LEU A 50 26.08 -29.38 11.36
C LEU A 50 25.51 -29.13 12.77
N ALA A 51 26.37 -28.83 13.75
CA ALA A 51 25.93 -28.48 15.10
C ALA A 51 25.10 -27.18 15.14
N LYS A 52 25.37 -26.22 14.25
CA LYS A 52 24.56 -25.00 14.13
C LYS A 52 23.20 -25.25 13.47
N LEU A 53 23.12 -26.19 12.52
CA LEU A 53 21.86 -26.57 11.87
C LEU A 53 20.94 -27.36 12.81
N ARG A 54 21.52 -28.17 13.70
CA ARG A 54 20.79 -28.92 14.74
C ARG A 54 20.36 -28.07 15.93
N ARG A 55 20.81 -26.81 16.04
CA ARG A 55 20.24 -25.92 17.05
C ARG A 55 18.78 -25.67 16.64
N PRO A 56 17.79 -25.96 17.50
CA PRO A 56 16.45 -25.44 17.26
C PRO A 56 16.61 -23.95 17.02
N GLN A 57 16.01 -23.44 15.95
CA GLN A 57 15.90 -22.00 15.79
C GLN A 57 15.06 -21.50 16.96
N ASN A 58 15.74 -21.14 18.04
CA ASN A 58 15.11 -20.63 19.23
C ASN A 58 14.30 -19.40 18.84
N ASN A 59 13.00 -19.51 19.05
CA ASN A 59 12.05 -18.42 19.20
C ASN A 59 11.80 -17.60 17.92
N THR A 60 11.22 -18.20 16.88
CA THR A 60 10.21 -17.43 16.14
C THR A 60 9.03 -17.27 17.10
N PRO A 61 8.71 -16.06 17.58
CA PRO A 61 7.53 -15.86 18.40
C PRO A 61 6.32 -16.32 17.60
N THR A 62 5.56 -17.25 18.17
CA THR A 62 4.38 -17.87 17.54
C THR A 62 3.25 -16.87 17.32
N GLY A 63 3.28 -15.73 18.01
CA GLY A 63 2.25 -14.70 17.92
C GLY A 63 2.47 -13.67 16.81
N PRO A 64 1.57 -12.66 16.74
CA PRO A 64 1.52 -11.70 15.64
C PRO A 64 2.82 -10.88 15.53
N GLN A 65 3.12 -10.44 14.32
CA GLN A 65 4.27 -9.58 14.04
C GLN A 65 3.81 -8.14 13.76
N ILE A 66 4.37 -7.19 14.50
CA ILE A 66 4.10 -5.76 14.35
C ILE A 66 5.30 -5.09 13.69
N LEU A 67 5.05 -4.38 12.60
CA LEU A 67 6.05 -3.61 11.87
C LEU A 67 5.91 -2.11 12.17
N LEU A 68 6.88 -1.52 12.88
CA LEU A 68 6.87 -0.09 13.23
C LEU A 68 8.15 0.67 12.84
N PRO A 69 8.12 1.99 12.62
CA PRO A 69 9.33 2.79 12.56
C PRO A 69 10.07 2.74 13.90
N TYR A 70 11.41 2.78 13.86
CA TYR A 70 12.21 2.81 15.09
C TYR A 70 12.22 4.23 15.68
N TYR A 71 11.78 4.35 16.92
CA TYR A 71 11.82 5.55 17.74
C TYR A 71 12.61 5.25 19.02
N LYS A 72 13.78 5.88 19.17
CA LYS A 72 14.68 5.67 20.30
C LYS A 72 13.92 5.85 21.63
N GLY A 73 14.02 4.87 22.51
CA GLY A 73 13.39 4.84 23.83
C GLY A 73 11.97 4.25 23.85
N LEU A 74 11.16 4.49 22.81
CA LEU A 74 9.82 3.93 22.70
C LEU A 74 9.84 2.53 22.11
N SER A 75 10.59 2.33 21.02
CA SER A 75 10.68 1.06 20.31
C SER A 75 11.17 -0.07 21.21
N GLU A 76 12.17 0.19 22.05
CA GLU A 76 12.71 -0.79 23.01
C GLU A 76 11.70 -1.14 24.10
N LYS A 77 10.86 -0.18 24.52
CA LYS A 77 9.77 -0.45 25.46
C LYS A 77 8.71 -1.35 24.82
N ILE A 78 8.31 -1.04 23.59
CA ILE A 78 7.35 -1.84 22.82
C ILE A 78 7.90 -3.25 22.57
N GLN A 79 9.18 -3.38 22.22
CA GLN A 79 9.81 -4.68 22.02
C GLN A 79 9.91 -5.50 23.31
N ARG A 80 10.16 -4.85 24.46
CA ARG A 80 10.09 -5.51 25.77
C ARG A 80 8.67 -5.98 26.09
N LEU A 81 7.64 -5.18 25.78
CA LEU A 81 6.24 -5.59 25.91
C LEU A 81 5.91 -6.77 25.01
N GLY A 82 6.37 -6.76 23.76
CA GLY A 82 6.17 -7.87 22.81
C GLY A 82 6.71 -9.20 23.32
N ARG A 83 7.88 -9.20 23.97
CA ARG A 83 8.43 -10.41 24.61
C ARG A 83 7.57 -10.95 25.76
N ARG A 84 6.87 -10.07 26.49
CA ARG A 84 5.98 -10.48 27.60
C ARG A 84 4.63 -10.96 27.11
N LEU A 85 4.12 -10.35 26.05
CA LEU A 85 2.79 -10.59 25.48
C LEU A 85 2.80 -11.50 24.24
N ASN A 86 3.93 -12.19 23.99
CA ASN A 86 4.13 -13.14 22.88
C ASN A 86 3.91 -12.59 21.46
N PHE A 87 4.22 -11.32 21.18
CA PHE A 87 4.23 -10.77 19.82
C PHE A 87 5.63 -10.30 19.39
N SER A 88 5.96 -10.41 18.09
CA SER A 88 7.22 -9.87 17.55
C SER A 88 7.07 -8.42 17.15
N VAL A 89 8.15 -7.68 17.36
CA VAL A 89 8.30 -6.31 16.85
C VAL A 89 9.45 -6.30 15.85
N THR A 90 9.14 -5.90 14.62
CA THR A 90 10.12 -5.63 13.58
C THR A 90 10.11 -4.16 13.22
N TYR A 91 11.27 -3.63 12.83
CA TYR A 91 11.41 -2.20 12.54
C TYR A 91 11.51 -1.93 11.04
N LYS A 92 10.76 -0.92 10.58
CA LYS A 92 10.91 -0.39 9.23
C LYS A 92 12.28 0.26 9.09
N ARG A 93 12.99 -0.08 8.02
CA ARG A 93 14.21 0.63 7.62
C ARG A 93 13.81 1.99 7.06
N GLY A 94 14.57 3.03 7.44
CA GLY A 94 14.45 4.35 6.83
C GLY A 94 14.87 4.35 5.35
N PRO A 95 14.74 5.51 4.67
CA PRO A 95 15.23 5.66 3.31
C PRO A 95 16.73 5.32 3.24
N ASN A 96 17.12 4.53 2.24
CA ASN A 96 18.52 4.20 2.04
C ASN A 96 19.28 5.39 1.42
N LEU A 97 20.60 5.46 1.62
CA LEU A 97 21.47 6.49 1.02
C LEU A 97 21.25 6.62 -0.49
N ARG A 98 21.05 5.51 -1.19
CA ARG A 98 20.74 5.50 -2.62
C ARG A 98 19.47 6.30 -2.94
N SER A 99 18.39 6.15 -2.17
CA SER A 99 17.13 6.87 -2.38
C SER A 99 17.21 8.35 -2.03
N ILE A 100 18.11 8.73 -1.12
CA ILE A 100 18.34 10.14 -0.74
C ILE A 100 19.23 10.83 -1.78
N LEU A 101 20.31 10.17 -2.20
CA LEU A 101 21.33 10.75 -3.07
C LEU A 101 20.98 10.67 -4.56
N ARG A 102 20.15 9.72 -4.98
CA ARG A 102 19.76 9.62 -6.39
C ARG A 102 18.65 10.60 -6.74
N ASN A 103 18.94 11.45 -7.72
CA ASN A 103 18.00 12.32 -8.43
C ASN A 103 17.78 11.87 -9.88
N ASP A 104 18.09 10.61 -10.21
CA ASP A 104 17.97 10.07 -11.58
C ASP A 104 16.52 9.94 -12.07
N LYS A 105 15.55 9.97 -11.16
CA LYS A 105 14.12 10.03 -11.48
C LYS A 105 13.60 11.47 -11.42
N VAL A 106 12.91 11.88 -12.48
CA VAL A 106 12.15 13.15 -12.51
C VAL A 106 11.15 13.16 -11.37
N ARG A 107 11.24 14.17 -10.49
CA ARG A 107 10.28 14.38 -9.41
C ARG A 107 9.08 15.14 -9.98
N LEU A 108 7.94 14.46 -10.11
CA LEU A 108 6.71 15.10 -10.54
C LEU A 108 6.25 16.14 -9.49
N PRO A 109 5.69 17.28 -9.92
CA PRO A 109 5.08 18.24 -9.01
C PRO A 109 3.94 17.58 -8.24
N LYS A 110 3.64 18.08 -7.02
CA LYS A 110 2.66 17.44 -6.11
C LYS A 110 1.30 17.15 -6.77
N ASN A 111 0.87 17.99 -7.71
CA ASN A 111 -0.43 17.88 -8.39
C ASN A 111 -0.49 16.78 -9.47
N GLU A 112 0.67 16.31 -9.95
CA GLU A 112 0.79 15.27 -10.97
C GLU A 112 1.16 13.91 -10.38
N GLN A 113 1.39 13.84 -9.07
CA GLN A 113 1.73 12.59 -8.42
C GLN A 113 0.52 11.66 -8.34
N SER A 114 0.76 10.39 -8.59
CA SER A 114 -0.19 9.31 -8.37
C SER A 114 -0.23 8.87 -6.91
N GLY A 115 -1.34 8.24 -6.53
CA GLY A 115 -1.52 7.71 -5.19
C GLY A 115 -1.70 8.80 -4.16
N VAL A 116 -2.73 9.61 -4.36
CA VAL A 116 -3.05 10.74 -3.49
C VAL A 116 -4.43 10.57 -2.89
N ILE A 117 -4.57 11.02 -1.64
CA ILE A 117 -5.86 11.36 -1.05
C ILE A 117 -6.07 12.85 -1.29
N TYR A 118 -7.23 13.21 -1.80
CA TYR A 118 -7.57 14.57 -2.20
C TYR A 118 -8.92 14.98 -1.64
N GLU A 119 -9.13 16.28 -1.60
CA GLU A 119 -10.41 16.90 -1.36
C GLU A 119 -10.86 17.65 -2.62
N VAL A 120 -12.18 17.73 -2.81
CA VAL A 120 -12.81 18.65 -3.74
C VAL A 120 -13.77 19.52 -2.95
N LYS A 121 -13.44 20.80 -2.84
CA LYS A 121 -14.28 21.80 -2.18
C LYS A 121 -15.16 22.49 -3.23
N CYS A 122 -16.43 22.65 -2.91
CA CYS A 122 -17.38 23.47 -3.66
C CYS A 122 -17.47 24.85 -3.00
N SER A 123 -17.78 25.89 -3.78
CA SER A 123 -18.00 27.23 -3.25
C SER A 123 -19.19 27.33 -2.28
N CYS A 124 -20.09 26.33 -2.23
CA CYS A 124 -21.14 26.22 -1.22
C CYS A 124 -20.66 25.57 0.10
N SER A 125 -19.35 25.44 0.31
CA SER A 125 -18.70 24.80 1.47
C SER A 125 -18.83 23.27 1.56
N ALA A 126 -19.54 22.63 0.62
CA ALA A 126 -19.54 21.18 0.51
C ALA A 126 -18.15 20.64 0.13
N THR A 127 -17.72 19.58 0.82
CA THR A 127 -16.40 18.97 0.58
C THR A 127 -16.57 17.49 0.29
N TYR A 128 -15.94 17.01 -0.79
CA TYR A 128 -15.81 15.59 -1.09
C TYR A 128 -14.37 15.15 -0.81
N ILE A 129 -14.20 13.97 -0.21
CA ILE A 129 -12.88 13.40 0.06
C ILE A 129 -12.75 12.11 -0.73
N GLY A 130 -11.60 11.86 -1.35
CA GLY A 130 -11.42 10.58 -2.03
C GLY A 130 -9.97 10.20 -2.25
N GLU A 131 -9.76 8.94 -2.62
CA GLU A 131 -8.48 8.44 -3.10
C GLU A 131 -8.40 8.37 -4.64
N THR A 132 -7.18 8.44 -5.17
CA THR A 132 -6.92 8.09 -6.56
C THR A 132 -5.55 7.45 -6.72
N GLY A 133 -5.50 6.38 -7.54
CA GLY A 133 -4.26 5.80 -8.04
C GLY A 133 -3.62 6.59 -9.19
N PHE A 134 -4.34 7.55 -9.77
CA PHE A 134 -3.87 8.44 -10.83
C PHE A 134 -3.57 9.84 -10.28
N SER A 135 -3.24 10.80 -11.15
CA SER A 135 -3.15 12.21 -10.74
C SER A 135 -4.52 12.77 -10.33
N LEU A 136 -4.50 13.81 -9.49
CA LEU A 136 -5.72 14.54 -9.10
C LEU A 136 -6.43 15.13 -10.33
N THR A 137 -5.67 15.69 -11.28
CA THR A 137 -6.21 16.27 -12.51
C THR A 137 -7.00 15.24 -13.31
N HIS A 138 -6.46 14.03 -13.49
CA HIS A 138 -7.14 12.95 -14.19
C HIS A 138 -8.42 12.53 -13.46
N ARG A 139 -8.36 12.38 -12.14
CA ARG A 139 -9.55 12.02 -11.34
C ARG A 139 -10.63 13.10 -11.40
N PHE A 140 -10.25 14.37 -11.31
CA PHE A 140 -11.18 15.49 -11.43
C PHE A 140 -11.88 15.50 -12.80
N GLN A 141 -11.14 15.24 -13.88
CA GLN A 141 -11.74 15.10 -15.22
C GLN A 141 -12.73 13.94 -15.32
N GLN A 142 -12.51 12.83 -14.61
CA GLN A 142 -13.48 11.73 -14.53
C GLN A 142 -14.78 12.20 -13.90
N HIS A 143 -14.73 12.93 -12.79
CA HIS A 143 -15.91 13.52 -12.16
C HIS A 143 -16.64 14.47 -13.10
N MET A 144 -15.91 15.36 -13.79
CA MET A 144 -16.49 16.29 -14.77
C MET A 144 -17.08 15.57 -15.98
N ARG A 145 -16.57 14.39 -16.36
CA ARG A 145 -17.16 13.57 -17.42
C ARG A 145 -18.50 12.99 -16.99
N GLN A 146 -18.66 12.57 -15.74
CA GLN A 146 -19.95 12.10 -15.24
C GLN A 146 -20.97 13.24 -15.16
N LEU A 147 -20.57 14.42 -14.67
CA LEU A 147 -21.44 15.60 -14.68
C LEU A 147 -21.89 15.98 -16.09
N ARG A 148 -20.97 15.95 -17.08
CA ARG A 148 -21.33 16.19 -18.50
C ARG A 148 -22.29 15.15 -19.04
N ARG A 149 -22.15 13.87 -18.67
CA ARG A 149 -23.10 12.80 -19.05
C ARG A 149 -24.48 13.04 -18.46
N TYR A 150 -24.54 13.43 -17.19
CA TYR A 150 -25.79 13.80 -16.54
C TYR A 150 -26.46 14.99 -17.24
N ASN A 151 -25.74 16.09 -17.46
CA ASN A 151 -26.29 17.28 -18.13
C ASN A 151 -26.78 16.98 -19.54
N LYS A 152 -26.03 16.16 -20.30
CA LYS A 152 -26.43 15.72 -21.63
C LYS A 152 -27.74 14.92 -21.59
N ALA A 153 -27.84 13.93 -20.69
CA ALA A 153 -29.05 13.12 -20.58
C ALA A 153 -30.25 13.93 -20.07
N LYS A 154 -30.02 14.90 -19.17
CA LYS A 154 -31.05 15.85 -18.72
C LYS A 154 -31.59 16.70 -19.87
N GLN A 155 -30.71 17.24 -20.71
CA GLN A 155 -31.11 18.00 -21.90
C GLN A 155 -31.88 17.14 -22.92
N GLU A 156 -31.48 15.89 -23.13
CA GLU A 156 -32.20 14.95 -24.03
C GLU A 156 -33.62 14.66 -23.53
N LEU A 157 -33.80 14.58 -22.21
CA LEU A 157 -35.10 14.38 -21.58
C LEU A 157 -35.99 15.64 -21.72
N GLU A 158 -35.41 16.82 -21.50
CA GLU A 158 -36.11 18.11 -21.61
C GLU A 158 -36.51 18.44 -23.06
N ASN A 159 -35.70 18.04 -24.05
CA ASN A 159 -35.91 18.31 -25.47
C ASN A 159 -36.78 17.26 -26.20
N ASN A 160 -37.61 16.49 -25.47
CA ASN A 160 -38.50 15.46 -26.05
C ASN A 160 -37.80 14.48 -27.02
N GLY A 161 -36.56 14.08 -26.73
CA GLY A 161 -35.88 13.02 -27.47
C GLY A 161 -35.35 13.41 -28.86
N SER A 162 -35.09 14.70 -29.14
CA SER A 162 -34.23 15.04 -30.29
C SER A 162 -32.86 14.39 -30.07
N ILE A 163 -32.62 13.29 -30.78
CA ILE A 163 -31.45 12.44 -30.62
C ILE A 163 -30.21 13.29 -30.85
N SER A 164 -29.44 13.54 -29.78
CA SER A 164 -28.13 14.14 -29.96
C SER A 164 -27.23 13.07 -30.60
N GLU A 165 -26.99 13.20 -31.90
CA GLU A 165 -26.11 12.28 -32.62
C GLU A 165 -24.74 12.27 -31.92
N THR A 166 -24.25 11.08 -31.57
CA THR A 166 -22.83 10.97 -31.22
C THR A 166 -22.02 11.34 -32.45
N HIS A 167 -20.76 11.75 -32.30
CA HIS A 167 -19.86 12.09 -33.42
C HIS A 167 -19.71 10.99 -34.50
N ARG A 168 -20.27 9.80 -34.25
CA ARG A 168 -20.32 8.62 -35.14
C ARG A 168 -21.76 8.22 -35.55
N GLY A 169 -22.76 9.08 -35.35
CA GLY A 169 -24.16 8.83 -35.74
C GLY A 169 -24.87 7.72 -34.97
N ARG A 170 -24.25 7.12 -33.95
CA ARG A 170 -24.86 6.03 -33.17
C ARG A 170 -25.74 6.62 -32.05
N PRO A 171 -27.03 6.26 -31.96
CA PRO A 171 -27.87 6.64 -30.83
C PRO A 171 -27.30 6.09 -29.51
N SER A 172 -27.50 6.83 -28.42
CA SER A 172 -27.24 6.29 -27.07
C SER A 172 -28.14 5.07 -26.86
N SER A 173 -27.56 3.92 -26.55
CA SER A 173 -28.31 2.69 -26.27
C SER A 173 -29.06 2.75 -24.92
N VAL A 174 -28.77 3.74 -24.08
CA VAL A 174 -29.29 3.83 -22.72
C VAL A 174 -30.32 4.96 -22.65
N PRO A 175 -31.54 4.70 -22.12
CA PRO A 175 -32.54 5.74 -21.90
C PRO A 175 -32.00 6.90 -21.04
N PRO A 176 -32.42 8.15 -21.30
CA PRO A 176 -31.90 9.32 -20.59
C PRO A 176 -32.00 9.23 -19.06
N HIS A 177 -33.14 8.77 -18.53
CA HIS A 177 -33.33 8.61 -17.08
C HIS A 177 -32.31 7.66 -16.44
N ILE A 178 -32.06 6.49 -17.05
CA ILE A 178 -31.06 5.52 -16.59
C ILE A 178 -29.65 6.10 -16.71
N ALA A 179 -29.38 6.86 -17.78
CA ALA A 179 -28.09 7.51 -17.96
C ALA A 179 -27.83 8.57 -16.88
N MET A 180 -28.85 9.34 -16.48
CA MET A 180 -28.77 10.29 -15.36
C MET A 180 -28.50 9.56 -14.04
N GLU A 181 -29.30 8.53 -13.71
CA GLU A 181 -29.15 7.76 -12.47
C GLU A 181 -27.75 7.14 -12.36
N ARG A 182 -27.28 6.49 -13.43
CA ARG A 182 -25.92 5.92 -13.49
C ARG A 182 -24.83 6.98 -13.31
N ALA A 183 -25.03 8.19 -13.81
CA ALA A 183 -24.05 9.28 -13.67
C ALA A 183 -23.97 9.80 -12.23
N LEU A 184 -25.11 9.96 -11.55
CA LEU A 184 -25.19 10.38 -10.15
C LEU A 184 -24.62 9.30 -9.21
N ALA A 185 -25.02 8.03 -9.42
CA ALA A 185 -24.52 6.90 -8.62
C ALA A 185 -23.01 6.66 -8.78
N ALA A 186 -22.42 7.06 -9.92
CA ALA A 186 -20.99 6.86 -10.16
C ALA A 186 -20.09 7.91 -9.50
N SER A 187 -20.63 9.02 -9.00
CA SER A 187 -19.84 10.14 -8.50
C SER A 187 -20.64 11.06 -7.60
N ALA A 188 -20.39 11.01 -6.30
CA ALA A 188 -20.95 11.94 -5.32
C ALA A 188 -20.72 13.43 -5.68
N ILE A 189 -19.58 13.76 -6.29
CA ILE A 189 -19.31 15.12 -6.81
C ILE A 189 -20.31 15.49 -7.93
N ALA A 190 -20.66 14.53 -8.79
CA ALA A 190 -21.59 14.78 -9.89
C ALA A 190 -23.01 14.90 -9.37
N GLU A 191 -23.37 14.10 -8.36
CA GLU A 191 -24.64 14.21 -7.64
C GLU A 191 -24.83 15.58 -6.98
N HIS A 192 -23.79 16.06 -6.27
CA HIS A 192 -23.80 17.39 -5.69
C HIS A 192 -23.85 18.49 -6.75
N ALA A 193 -22.97 18.45 -7.75
CA ALA A 193 -22.86 19.48 -8.78
C ALA A 193 -24.05 19.53 -9.74
N ALA A 194 -24.84 18.45 -9.85
CA ALA A 194 -26.11 18.47 -10.58
C ALA A 194 -27.13 19.44 -9.96
N HIS A 195 -27.03 19.70 -8.65
CA HIS A 195 -27.94 20.54 -7.88
C HIS A 195 -27.28 21.81 -7.33
N CYS A 196 -26.02 22.06 -7.70
CA CYS A 196 -25.22 23.17 -7.18
C CYS A 196 -24.48 23.87 -8.31
N SER A 197 -24.62 25.20 -8.40
CA SER A 197 -23.92 26.03 -9.38
C SER A 197 -22.53 26.48 -8.92
N GLY A 198 -22.04 25.93 -7.81
CA GLY A 198 -20.77 26.32 -7.23
C GLY A 198 -19.55 25.86 -8.05
N SER A 199 -18.47 26.63 -8.00
CA SER A 199 -17.21 26.23 -8.60
C SER A 199 -16.54 25.15 -7.74
N LEU A 200 -15.99 24.13 -8.39
CA LEU A 200 -15.29 23.02 -7.74
C LEU A 200 -13.77 23.20 -7.82
N GLN A 201 -13.09 23.06 -6.69
CA GLN A 201 -11.64 23.14 -6.59
C GLN A 201 -11.08 21.88 -5.92
N GLY A 202 -10.15 21.21 -6.61
CA GLY A 202 -9.45 20.05 -6.06
C GLY A 202 -8.14 20.44 -5.36
N ARG A 203 -7.89 19.85 -4.19
CA ARG A 203 -6.63 19.98 -3.44
C ARG A 203 -6.12 18.61 -3.01
N VAL A 204 -4.82 18.38 -3.11
CA VAL A 204 -4.18 17.17 -2.57
C VAL A 204 -4.02 17.31 -1.05
N LEU A 205 -4.54 16.36 -0.27
CA LEU A 205 -4.39 16.32 1.18
C LEU A 205 -3.08 15.64 1.58
N CYS A 206 -2.88 14.41 1.11
CA CYS A 206 -1.63 13.68 1.35
C CYS A 206 -1.36 12.61 0.29
N LYS A 207 -0.13 12.08 0.29
CA LYS A 207 0.31 11.02 -0.62
C LYS A 207 0.41 9.69 0.10
N GLU A 208 -0.10 8.64 -0.54
CA GLU A 208 0.09 7.25 -0.13
C GLU A 208 0.09 6.35 -1.38
N SER A 209 1.25 5.81 -1.74
CA SER A 209 1.36 4.93 -2.92
C SER A 209 0.79 3.54 -2.67
N HIS A 210 0.76 3.08 -1.41
CA HIS A 210 0.23 1.77 -1.07
C HIS A 210 -1.29 1.82 -0.96
N LEU A 211 -1.99 1.21 -1.93
CA LEU A 211 -3.45 1.18 -2.00
C LEU A 211 -4.15 0.81 -0.67
N PRO A 212 -3.75 -0.26 0.07
CA PRO A 212 -4.43 -0.60 1.31
C PRO A 212 -4.32 0.51 2.38
N LEU A 213 -3.15 1.13 2.51
CA LEU A 213 -2.95 2.24 3.44
C LEU A 213 -3.67 3.50 2.97
N ARG A 214 -3.76 3.71 1.65
CA ARG A 214 -4.46 4.86 1.06
C ARG A 214 -5.95 4.80 1.36
N ARG A 215 -6.58 3.63 1.20
CA ARG A 215 -7.99 3.40 1.57
C ARG A 215 -8.25 3.62 3.06
N ILE A 216 -7.34 3.17 3.94
CA ILE A 216 -7.45 3.43 5.38
C ILE A 216 -7.38 4.94 5.64
N LYS A 217 -6.39 5.64 5.07
CA LYS A 217 -6.27 7.10 5.24
C LYS A 217 -7.49 7.85 4.72
N GLU A 218 -7.99 7.50 3.54
CA GLU A 218 -9.22 8.06 2.98
C GLU A 218 -10.40 7.92 3.95
N ALA A 219 -10.66 6.70 4.44
CA ALA A 219 -11.74 6.46 5.39
C ALA A 219 -11.56 7.23 6.71
N LEU A 220 -10.32 7.41 7.18
CA LEU A 220 -10.04 8.29 8.33
C LEU A 220 -10.41 9.74 8.04
N PHE A 221 -10.04 10.28 6.87
CA PHE A 221 -10.42 11.64 6.49
C PHE A 221 -11.94 11.79 6.33
N ILE A 222 -12.63 10.83 5.72
CA ILE A 222 -14.10 10.86 5.58
C ILE A 222 -14.77 10.89 6.96
N ARG A 223 -14.39 10.00 7.87
CA ARG A 223 -15.06 9.85 9.17
C ARG A 223 -14.87 11.03 10.13
N HIS A 224 -13.80 11.81 9.97
CA HIS A 224 -13.44 12.90 10.88
C HIS A 224 -13.67 14.30 10.29
N ASN A 225 -14.26 14.41 9.10
CA ASN A 225 -14.57 15.69 8.46
C ASN A 225 -15.99 15.68 7.89
N THR A 226 -16.67 16.82 7.94
CA THR A 226 -17.97 16.99 7.27
C THR A 226 -17.78 16.88 5.75
N ASN A 227 -18.53 15.99 5.10
CA ASN A 227 -18.35 15.72 3.68
C ASN A 227 -19.67 15.28 3.00
N ILE A 228 -19.64 15.24 1.67
CA ILE A 228 -20.75 14.81 0.81
C ILE A 228 -20.55 13.39 0.24
N ASN A 229 -19.67 12.58 0.82
CA ASN A 229 -19.44 11.22 0.35
C ASN A 229 -20.69 10.36 0.56
N GLN A 230 -20.88 9.39 -0.34
CA GLN A 230 -21.98 8.41 -0.24
C GLN A 230 -21.65 7.26 0.72
N ASP A 231 -20.38 7.07 1.08
CA ASP A 231 -19.90 6.02 1.98
C ASP A 231 -18.87 6.56 2.98
N ASN A 232 -18.60 5.77 4.03
CA ASN A 232 -17.62 6.07 5.09
C ASN A 232 -16.24 5.42 4.85
N GLY A 233 -15.96 5.02 3.60
CA GLY A 233 -14.77 4.27 3.20
C GLY A 233 -14.68 2.86 3.80
N VAL A 234 -13.45 2.35 3.92
CA VAL A 234 -13.18 1.02 4.52
C VAL A 234 -13.49 1.00 6.01
N ASP A 235 -13.77 -0.20 6.54
CA ASP A 235 -13.97 -0.34 7.97
C ASP A 235 -12.67 -0.16 8.76
N ILE A 236 -12.76 0.59 9.86
CA ILE A 236 -11.64 0.96 10.71
C ILE A 236 -12.06 0.80 12.16
N SER A 237 -11.19 0.15 12.93
CA SER A 237 -11.37 -0.03 14.37
C SER A 237 -11.54 1.31 15.09
N ALA A 238 -12.50 1.37 16.01
CA ALA A 238 -12.77 2.55 16.84
C ALA A 238 -11.56 3.01 17.68
N ILE A 239 -10.58 2.13 17.91
CA ILE A 239 -9.33 2.45 18.63
C ILE A 239 -8.60 3.65 17.98
N TRP A 240 -8.74 3.83 16.66
CA TRP A 240 -8.11 4.96 15.96
C TRP A 240 -8.72 6.32 16.30
N GLY A 241 -10.00 6.37 16.72
CA GLY A 241 -10.71 7.63 17.01
C GLY A 241 -10.00 8.45 18.08
N SER A 242 -9.72 7.84 19.24
CA SER A 242 -9.04 8.54 20.35
C SER A 242 -7.66 9.08 19.96
N ILE A 243 -6.93 8.38 19.09
CA ILE A 243 -5.61 8.82 18.61
C ILE A 243 -5.77 10.02 17.67
N ILE A 244 -6.76 9.98 16.78
CA ILE A 244 -6.99 11.04 15.80
C ILE A 244 -7.50 12.30 16.50
N ASP A 245 -8.41 12.18 17.47
CA ASP A 245 -8.90 13.32 18.24
C ASP A 245 -7.77 14.01 19.01
N ALA A 246 -6.87 13.22 19.61
CA ALA A 246 -5.72 13.75 20.34
C ALA A 246 -4.67 14.41 19.43
N THR A 247 -4.43 13.84 18.25
CA THR A 247 -3.36 14.29 17.34
C THR A 247 -3.82 15.26 16.27
N LYS A 248 -5.14 15.35 16.04
CA LYS A 248 -5.77 16.11 14.95
C LYS A 248 -5.22 15.80 13.55
N CYS A 249 -4.59 14.63 13.36
CA CYS A 249 -3.81 14.31 12.16
C CYS A 249 -4.65 14.08 10.89
N CYS A 250 -5.96 13.93 11.02
CA CYS A 250 -6.89 13.74 9.91
C CYS A 250 -7.91 14.88 9.78
N LEU A 251 -7.75 15.98 10.52
CA LEU A 251 -8.60 17.16 10.36
C LEU A 251 -8.12 18.01 9.18
N ILE A 252 -9.08 18.45 8.37
CA ILE A 252 -8.85 19.32 7.24
C ILE A 252 -9.17 20.76 7.68
N GLU A 253 -8.16 21.60 7.67
CA GLU A 253 -8.30 23.08 7.74
C GLU A 253 -8.76 23.66 6.38
#